data_AF-A0A6A9SN32-F1
#
_entry.id   AF-A0A6A9SN32-F1
#
_cell.length_a   1.000
_cell.length_b   1.000
_cell.length_c   1.000
_cell.angle_alpha   90.00
_cell.angle_beta   90.00
_cell.angle_gamma   90.00
#
_symmetry.space_group_name_H-M   'P 1'
#
loop_
_entity.id
_entity.type
_entity.pdbx_description
1 polymer ?
#
loop_
_entity_poly.entity_id
_entity_poly.type
_entity_poly.pdbx_seq_one_letter_code
_entity_poly.pdbx_strand_id
1 'polypeptide(L)'
;ARVVDRDGEAVPASAAAAIREARVAADNIGTLVERQQGGSGEFQPRLTQYQFNVPGWLVSVGDDAVAKVGPSILTGRAALALKTTVGAGYLGTVGAVQNAVDLVSEELDLDARDTKPE
;
A
#
# COMPACT_ATOMS: atom_id res chain seq x y z
N ALA A 1 -9.71 -14.64 -7.05
CA ALA A 1 -8.69 -15.62 -6.62
C ALA A 1 -8.60 -15.58 -5.09
N ARG A 2 -8.31 -16.71 -4.42
CA ARG A 2 -8.04 -16.75 -2.97
C ARG A 2 -6.52 -16.84 -2.81
N VAL A 3 -5.91 -15.86 -2.14
CA VAL A 3 -4.47 -15.84 -1.86
C VAL A 3 -4.22 -16.31 -0.43
N VAL A 4 -3.16 -17.08 -0.26
CA VAL A 4 -2.66 -17.57 1.02
C VAL A 4 -1.22 -17.13 1.14
N ASP A 5 -0.84 -16.62 2.31
CA ASP A 5 0.53 -16.18 2.55
C ASP A 5 1.46 -17.33 2.95
N ARG A 6 2.74 -17.01 3.19
CA ARG A 6 3.76 -18.01 3.55
C ARG A 6 3.47 -18.78 4.84
N ASP A 7 2.66 -18.22 5.74
CA ASP A 7 2.32 -18.85 7.02
C ASP A 7 1.05 -19.72 6.89
N GLY A 8 0.44 -19.77 5.70
CA GLY A 8 -0.79 -20.52 5.46
C GLY A 8 -2.06 -19.72 5.74
N GLU A 9 -1.93 -18.42 6.03
CA GLU A 9 -3.06 -17.56 6.39
C GLU A 9 -3.69 -16.92 5.16
N ALA A 10 -5.01 -16.75 5.20
CA ALA A 10 -5.73 -16.12 4.11
C ALA A 10 -5.40 -14.62 4.04
N VAL A 11 -5.01 -14.14 2.87
CA VAL A 11 -4.70 -12.71 2.68
C VAL A 11 -6.01 -11.92 2.52
N PRO A 12 -6.19 -10.80 3.25
CA PRO A 12 -7.35 -9.93 3.08
C PRO A 12 -7.41 -9.31 1.68
N ALA A 13 -8.61 -9.28 1.10
CA ALA A 13 -8.87 -8.61 -0.18
C ALA A 13 -8.78 -7.08 -0.01
N SER A 14 -7.58 -6.52 -0.15
CA SER A 14 -7.28 -5.11 0.09
C SER A 14 -6.28 -4.55 -0.93
N ALA A 15 -6.31 -3.24 -1.16
CA ALA A 15 -5.33 -2.57 -2.02
C ALA A 15 -3.89 -2.72 -1.49
N ALA A 16 -3.72 -2.69 -0.17
CA ALA A 16 -2.42 -2.88 0.47
C ALA A 16 -1.83 -4.26 0.20
N ALA A 17 -2.65 -5.31 0.20
CA ALA A 17 -2.23 -6.65 -0.21
C ALA A 17 -1.81 -6.65 -1.69
N ALA A 18 -2.70 -6.20 -2.57
CA ALA A 18 -2.46 -6.22 -4.02
C ALA A 18 -1.16 -5.52 -4.44
N ILE A 19 -0.89 -4.31 -3.92
CA ILE A 19 0.32 -3.55 -4.26
C ILE A 19 1.59 -4.27 -3.80
N ARG A 20 1.55 -4.93 -2.63
CA ARG A 20 2.71 -5.66 -2.10
C ARG A 20 2.90 -7.00 -2.80
N GLU A 21 1.83 -7.72 -3.08
CA GLU A 21 1.84 -8.96 -3.86
C GLU A 21 2.38 -8.72 -5.28
N ALA A 22 1.99 -7.60 -5.91
CA ALA A 22 2.47 -7.24 -7.24
C ALA A 22 4.00 -7.18 -7.33
N ARG A 23 4.68 -6.70 -6.28
CA ARG A 23 6.16 -6.67 -6.23
C ARG A 23 6.74 -8.08 -6.18
N VAL A 24 6.22 -8.93 -5.28
CA VAL A 24 6.67 -10.34 -5.18
C VAL A 24 6.42 -11.08 -6.49
N ALA A 25 5.27 -10.86 -7.13
CA ALA A 25 4.95 -11.43 -8.42
C ALA A 25 5.94 -10.96 -9.51
N ALA A 26 6.24 -9.67 -9.57
CA ALA A 26 7.20 -9.11 -10.53
C ALA A 26 8.61 -9.71 -10.34
N ASP A 27 9.09 -9.79 -9.09
CA ASP A 27 10.41 -10.37 -8.77
C ASP A 27 10.48 -11.86 -9.19
N ASN A 28 9.41 -12.61 -8.92
CA ASN A 28 9.32 -14.02 -9.29
C ASN A 28 9.27 -14.22 -10.81
N ILE A 29 8.54 -13.36 -11.53
CA ILE A 29 8.52 -13.38 -13.00
C ILE A 29 9.92 -13.08 -13.54
N GLY A 30 10.61 -12.06 -13.02
CA GLY A 30 11.98 -11.74 -13.39
C GLY A 30 12.92 -12.94 -13.21
N THR A 31 12.85 -13.58 -12.04
CA THR A 31 13.63 -14.79 -11.71
C THR A 31 13.39 -15.92 -12.71
N LEU A 32 12.14 -16.15 -13.11
CA LEU A 32 11.80 -17.20 -14.08
C LEU A 32 12.30 -16.86 -15.50
N VAL A 33 12.21 -15.60 -15.89
CA VAL A 33 12.68 -15.11 -17.20
C VAL A 33 14.20 -15.19 -17.31
N GLU A 34 14.94 -14.77 -16.29
CA GLU A 34 16.41 -14.88 -16.24
C GLU A 34 16.86 -16.34 -16.38
N ARG A 35 16.18 -17.24 -15.67
CA ARG A 35 16.44 -18.68 -15.77
C ARG A 35 16.15 -19.23 -17.17
N GLN A 36 15.08 -18.77 -17.82
CA GLN A 36 14.76 -19.17 -19.20
C GLN A 36 15.80 -18.67 -20.22
N GLN A 37 16.42 -17.52 -19.97
CA GLN A 37 17.45 -16.94 -20.85
C GLN A 37 18.86 -17.51 -20.65
N GLY A 38 19.00 -18.60 -19.90
CA GLY A 38 20.29 -19.27 -19.67
C GLY A 38 20.92 -18.95 -18.32
N GLY A 39 20.14 -18.44 -17.36
CA GLY A 39 20.58 -18.30 -15.96
C GLY A 39 21.12 -19.62 -15.40
N SER A 40 22.25 -19.55 -14.70
CA SER A 40 23.02 -20.70 -14.26
C SER A 40 22.36 -21.43 -13.08
N GLY A 41 21.96 -22.67 -13.31
CA GLY A 41 21.51 -23.59 -12.27
C GLY A 41 20.76 -24.80 -12.82
N GLU A 42 21.09 -26.01 -12.35
CA GLU A 42 20.37 -27.23 -12.75
C GLU A 42 18.96 -27.32 -12.14
N PHE A 43 18.69 -26.58 -11.07
CA PHE A 43 17.45 -26.66 -10.30
C PHE A 43 16.45 -25.54 -10.62
N GLN A 44 15.18 -25.77 -10.31
CA GLN A 44 14.16 -24.71 -10.33
C GLN A 44 14.52 -23.62 -9.30
N PRO A 45 14.46 -22.33 -9.68
CA PRO A 45 14.70 -21.25 -8.72
C PRO A 45 13.67 -21.28 -7.61
N ARG A 46 14.11 -20.99 -6.38
CA ARG A 46 13.22 -20.78 -5.25
C ARG A 46 12.58 -19.40 -5.40
N LEU A 47 11.27 -19.39 -5.59
CA LEU A 47 10.50 -18.17 -5.71
C LEU A 47 10.28 -17.53 -4.33
N THR A 48 10.25 -16.20 -4.30
CA THR A 48 9.92 -15.42 -3.12
C THR A 48 8.48 -15.69 -2.71
N GLN A 49 8.28 -15.99 -1.42
CA GLN A 49 6.96 -16.18 -0.84
C GLN A 49 6.46 -14.86 -0.24
N TYR A 50 5.19 -14.54 -0.49
CA TYR A 50 4.55 -13.36 0.08
C TYR A 50 4.17 -13.59 1.55
N GLN A 51 4.37 -12.58 2.40
CA GLN A 51 3.81 -12.53 3.75
C GLN A 51 2.94 -11.28 3.87
N PHE A 52 1.69 -11.44 4.32
CA PHE A 52 0.85 -10.28 4.57
C PHE A 52 1.25 -9.65 5.91
N ASN A 53 1.90 -8.48 5.82
CA ASN A 53 2.23 -7.68 6.99
C ASN A 53 1.99 -6.20 6.68
N VAL A 54 1.05 -5.59 7.41
CA VAL A 54 0.71 -4.17 7.32
C VAL A 54 0.80 -3.52 8.70
N PRO A 55 1.32 -2.29 8.79
CA PRO A 55 1.50 -1.61 10.09
C PRO A 55 0.17 -1.17 10.72
N GLY A 56 -0.92 -1.18 9.96
CA GLY A 56 -2.20 -0.64 10.38
C GLY A 56 -3.25 -0.65 9.29
N TRP A 57 -4.46 -0.22 9.67
CA TRP A 57 -5.61 -0.05 8.78
C TRP A 57 -6.06 1.41 8.83
N LEU A 58 -6.45 1.95 7.68
CA LEU A 58 -6.95 3.30 7.53
C LEU A 58 -8.29 3.22 6.78
N VAL A 59 -9.28 3.94 7.30
CA VAL A 59 -10.62 4.01 6.71
C VAL A 59 -11.00 5.48 6.55
N SER A 60 -11.42 5.88 5.34
CA SER A 60 -11.98 7.20 5.09
C SER A 60 -13.44 7.26 5.54
N VAL A 61 -13.84 8.38 6.15
CA VAL A 61 -15.20 8.64 6.65
C VAL A 61 -15.63 10.01 6.15
N GLY A 62 -16.31 10.05 5.01
CA GLY A 62 -16.53 11.31 4.29
C GLY A 62 -15.20 11.97 3.96
N ASP A 63 -15.06 13.25 4.36
CA ASP A 63 -13.84 14.04 4.18
C ASP A 63 -12.80 13.82 5.31
N ASP A 64 -13.10 12.99 6.32
CA ASP A 64 -12.17 12.66 7.42
C ASP A 64 -11.67 11.21 7.32
N ALA A 65 -10.92 10.73 8.32
CA ALA A 65 -10.44 9.37 8.42
C ALA A 65 -10.34 8.88 9.87
N VAL A 66 -10.30 7.54 10.00
CA VAL A 66 -9.90 6.85 11.22
C VAL A 66 -8.79 5.86 10.88
N ALA A 67 -7.71 5.88 11.64
CA ALA A 67 -6.57 5.00 11.44
C ALA A 67 -6.28 4.18 12.70
N LYS A 68 -6.05 2.88 12.54
CA LYS A 68 -5.38 2.04 13.54
C LYS A 68 -3.94 1.85 13.11
N VAL A 69 -2.98 2.27 13.94
CA VAL A 69 -1.55 2.06 13.73
C VAL A 69 -0.97 1.38 14.96
N GLY A 70 -0.54 0.12 14.82
CA GLY A 70 -0.19 -0.72 15.97
C GLY A 70 -1.33 -0.76 17.01
N PRO A 71 -1.08 -0.41 18.28
CA PRO A 71 -2.11 -0.35 19.32
C PRO A 71 -2.93 0.95 19.33
N SER A 72 -2.53 1.97 18.58
CA SER A 72 -3.12 3.31 18.65
C SER A 72 -4.25 3.51 17.63
N ILE A 73 -5.28 4.24 18.04
CA ILE A 73 -6.34 4.75 17.16
C ILE A 73 -6.12 6.26 16.98
N LEU A 74 -6.14 6.71 15.74
CA LEU A 74 -5.99 8.10 15.34
C LEU A 74 -7.28 8.55 14.65
N THR A 75 -7.67 9.80 14.91
CA THR A 75 -8.88 10.44 14.36
C THR A 75 -8.59 11.90 14.01
N GLY A 76 -9.48 12.54 13.24
CA GLY A 76 -9.33 13.93 12.82
C GLY A 76 -8.06 14.15 12.01
N ARG A 77 -7.43 15.33 12.16
CA ARG A 77 -6.24 15.74 11.39
C ARG A 77 -5.10 14.73 11.35
N ALA A 78 -4.85 14.02 12.44
CA ALA A 78 -3.80 13.00 12.47
C ALA A 78 -4.12 11.79 11.58
N ALA A 79 -5.40 11.38 11.53
CA ALA A 79 -5.86 10.33 10.65
C ALA A 79 -5.97 10.82 9.19
N LEU A 80 -6.41 12.06 8.98
CA LEU A 80 -6.47 12.68 7.66
C LEU A 80 -5.07 12.78 7.04
N ALA A 81 -4.08 13.28 7.78
CA ALA A 81 -2.69 13.31 7.31
C ALA A 81 -2.16 11.91 6.96
N LEU A 82 -2.52 10.89 7.75
CA LEU A 82 -2.19 9.50 7.42
C LEU A 82 -2.89 9.01 6.15
N LYS A 83 -4.16 9.38 5.91
CA LYS A 83 -4.87 9.07 4.67
C LYS A 83 -4.17 9.66 3.47
N THR A 84 -3.87 10.95 3.53
CA THR A 84 -3.22 11.68 2.45
C THR A 84 -1.85 11.08 2.14
N THR A 85 -1.03 10.83 3.16
CA THR A 85 0.32 10.29 2.97
C THR A 85 0.32 8.86 2.43
N VAL A 86 -0.57 7.98 2.89
CA VAL A 86 -0.70 6.61 2.35
C VAL A 86 -1.20 6.64 0.91
N GLY A 87 -2.22 7.46 0.61
CA GLY A 87 -2.76 7.62 -0.74
C GLY A 87 -1.71 8.14 -1.73
N ALA A 88 -1.02 9.22 -1.37
CA ALA A 88 0.05 9.80 -2.18
C ALA A 88 1.22 8.83 -2.35
N GLY A 89 1.59 8.12 -1.28
CA GLY A 89 2.61 7.07 -1.32
C GLY A 89 2.28 6.00 -2.35
N TYR A 90 1.04 5.50 -2.39
CA TYR A 90 0.64 4.52 -3.39
C TYR A 90 0.67 5.06 -4.82
N LEU A 91 0.19 6.28 -5.05
CA LEU A 91 0.29 6.92 -6.36
C LEU A 91 1.76 7.08 -6.81
N GLY A 92 2.65 7.42 -5.88
CA GLY A 92 4.09 7.46 -6.14
C GLY A 92 4.66 6.10 -6.56
N THR A 93 4.21 5.00 -5.94
CA THR A 93 4.72 3.65 -6.28
C THR A 93 4.39 3.20 -7.71
N VAL A 94 3.34 3.75 -8.32
CA VAL A 94 2.93 3.43 -9.70
C VAL A 94 3.39 4.49 -10.71
N GLY A 95 4.26 5.42 -10.30
CA GLY A 95 4.81 6.47 -11.18
C GLY A 95 3.88 7.68 -11.39
N ALA A 96 2.76 7.76 -10.67
CA ALA A 96 1.80 8.87 -10.78
C ALA A 96 2.20 10.04 -9.88
N VAL A 97 3.40 10.60 -10.10
CA VAL A 97 4.01 11.62 -9.22
C VAL A 97 3.18 12.90 -9.15
N GLN A 98 2.67 13.38 -10.30
CA GLN A 98 1.81 14.58 -10.35
C GLN A 98 0.55 14.38 -9.49
N ASN A 99 -0.17 13.27 -9.71
CA ASN A 99 -1.38 12.93 -8.95
C ASN A 99 -1.10 12.76 -7.44
N ALA A 100 0.07 12.24 -7.08
CA ALA A 100 0.48 12.11 -5.68
C ALA A 100 0.65 13.49 -5.02
N VAL A 101 1.25 14.45 -5.73
CA VAL A 101 1.42 15.83 -5.24
C VAL A 101 0.08 16.55 -5.17
N ASP A 102 -0.75 16.42 -6.21
CA ASP A 102 -2.07 17.05 -6.26
C ASP A 102 -2.96 16.57 -5.10
N LEU A 103 -2.96 15.26 -4.80
CA LEU A 103 -3.69 14.70 -3.66
C LEU A 103 -3.23 15.28 -2.32
N VAL A 104 -1.92 15.46 -2.12
CA VAL A 104 -1.38 16.07 -0.89
C VAL A 104 -1.84 17.51 -0.76
N SER A 105 -1.78 18.27 -1.85
CA SER A 105 -2.18 19.67 -1.85
C SER A 105 -3.67 19.84 -1.59
N GLU A 106 -4.51 19.01 -2.21
CA GLU A 106 -5.96 19.06 -2.04
C GLU A 106 -6.34 18.74 -0.60
N GLU A 107 -5.92 17.58 -0.08
CA GLU A 107 -6.34 17.10 1.24
C GLU A 107 -5.81 17.97 2.40
N LEU A 108 -4.64 18.61 2.26
CA LEU A 108 -4.11 19.53 3.28
C LEU A 108 -4.74 20.94 3.21
N ASP A 109 -5.28 21.36 2.06
CA ASP A 109 -5.98 22.65 1.92
C ASP A 109 -7.47 22.54 2.32
N LEU A 110 -8.03 21.33 2.37
CA LEU A 110 -9.38 21.07 2.91
C LEU A 110 -9.50 21.45 4.40
N ASP A 111 -8.39 21.47 5.16
CA ASP A 111 -8.33 21.88 6.57
C ASP A 111 -8.32 23.40 6.79
N ALA A 112 -7.87 24.19 5.79
CA ALA A 112 -7.73 25.65 5.93
C ALA A 112 -9.09 26.38 5.91
N ARG A 113 -10.13 25.74 5.38
CA ARG A 113 -11.48 26.34 5.24
C ARG A 113 -12.41 26.08 6.42
N ASP A 114 -12.01 25.22 7.37
CA ASP A 114 -12.81 24.88 8.57
C ASP A 114 -12.37 25.66 9.83
N THR A 115 -11.52 26.69 9.67
CA THR A 115 -11.15 27.62 10.75
C THR A 115 -11.59 29.04 10.44
N LYS A 116 -12.91 29.27 10.48
CA LYS A 116 -13.45 30.63 10.64
C LYS A 116 -14.37 30.62 11.86
N PRO A 117 -14.01 31.32 12.96
CA PRO A 117 -14.97 31.51 14.04
C PRO A 117 -16.06 32.48 13.58
N GLU A 118 -17.32 32.13 13.83
CA GLU A 118 -18.43 33.09 13.91
C GLU A 118 -18.31 33.96 15.17
#